data_AF-A0A520FRQ8-F1
#
_entry.id   AF-A0A520FRQ8-F1
#
_cell.length_a   1.000
_cell.length_b   1.000
_cell.length_c   1.000
_cell.angle_alpha   90.00
_cell.angle_beta   90.00
_cell.angle_gamma   90.00
#
_symmetry.space_group_name_H-M   'P 1'
#
loop_
_entity.id
_entity.type
_entity.pdbx_description
1 polymer ?
#
loop_
_entity_poly.entity_id
_entity_poly.type
_entity_poly.pdbx_seq_one_letter_code
_entity_poly.pdbx_strand_id
1 'polypeptide(L)' 'MSITTEDGEVHSYLPSAAFAAQANAGPDLQAAADEDRLAFWAKQAERLHWHAPFSEVLDWS' A
#
# COMPACT_ATOMS: atom_id res chain seq x y z
N MET A 1 -7.95 -37.39 24.78
CA MET A 1 -8.23 -35.94 24.87
C MET A 1 -7.60 -35.33 23.64
N SER A 2 -8.40 -35.07 22.60
CA SER A 2 -7.94 -34.50 21.33
C SER A 2 -8.80 -33.26 21.09
N ILE A 3 -8.15 -32.10 21.08
CA ILE A 3 -8.77 -30.84 20.68
C ILE A 3 -8.89 -30.85 19.15
N THR A 4 -10.12 -30.91 18.65
CA THR A 4 -10.40 -30.63 17.24
C THR A 4 -10.23 -29.13 17.06
N THR A 5 -9.21 -28.72 16.31
CA THR A 5 -9.12 -27.34 15.82
C THR A 5 -10.35 -27.10 14.95
N GLU A 6 -11.32 -26.33 15.43
CA GLU A 6 -12.34 -25.74 14.58
C GLU A 6 -11.63 -24.74 13.66
N ASP A 7 -11.36 -25.15 12.42
CA ASP A 7 -10.92 -24.26 11.35
C ASP A 7 -11.97 -23.16 11.20
N GLY A 8 -11.69 -21.96 11.70
CA GLY A 8 -12.56 -20.80 11.54
C GLY A 8 -12.72 -20.48 10.07
N GLU A 9 -13.92 -20.71 9.52
CA GLU A 9 -14.24 -20.42 8.13
C GLU A 9 -14.02 -18.92 7.83
N VAL A 10 -13.04 -18.62 6.97
CA VAL A 10 -12.76 -17.23 6.56
C VAL A 10 -13.69 -16.84 5.42
N HIS A 11 -14.75 -16.10 5.73
CA HIS A 11 -15.63 -15.52 4.73
C HIS A 11 -15.05 -14.19 4.18
N SER A 12 -15.00 -14.06 2.85
CA SER A 12 -14.59 -12.83 2.18
C SER A 12 -15.80 -12.07 1.63
N TYR A 13 -15.85 -10.77 1.90
CA TYR A 13 -16.90 -9.86 1.45
C TYR A 13 -16.30 -8.78 0.58
N LEU A 14 -16.40 -8.96 -0.74
CA LEU A 14 -15.81 -8.02 -1.70
C LEU A 14 -16.59 -6.69 -1.75
N PRO A 15 -15.91 -5.57 -2.02
CA PRO A 15 -16.60 -4.32 -2.30
C PRO A 15 -17.46 -4.44 -3.58
N SER A 16 -18.47 -3.58 -3.69
CA SER A 16 -19.24 -3.49 -4.93
C SER A 16 -18.38 -3.00 -6.09
N ALA A 17 -18.73 -3.39 -7.32
CA ALA A 17 -17.98 -2.98 -8.51
C ALA A 17 -17.92 -1.45 -8.68
N ALA A 18 -19.02 -0.75 -8.35
CA ALA A 18 -19.06 0.71 -8.41
C ALA A 18 -18.09 1.37 -7.41
N PHE A 19 -17.89 0.78 -6.24
CA PHE A 19 -16.91 1.26 -5.26
C PHE A 19 -15.48 1.00 -5.74
N ALA A 20 -15.19 -0.22 -6.22
CA ALA A 20 -13.87 -0.59 -6.72
C ALA A 20 -13.41 0.26 -7.91
N ALA A 21 -14.33 0.63 -8.81
CA ALA A 21 -14.04 1.48 -9.96
C ALA A 21 -13.62 2.92 -9.59
N GLN A 22 -13.93 3.36 -8.36
CA GLN A 22 -13.59 4.69 -7.84
C GLN A 22 -12.39 4.65 -6.88
N ALA A 23 -11.62 3.56 -6.89
CA ALA A 23 -10.45 3.44 -6.02
C ALA A 23 -9.42 4.55 -6.33
N ASN A 24 -8.95 5.23 -5.29
CA ASN A 24 -7.92 6.29 -5.41
C ASN A 24 -6.54 5.73 -5.80
N ALA A 25 -6.33 4.43 -5.59
CA ALA A 25 -5.08 3.72 -5.80
C ALA A 25 -5.36 2.40 -6.51
N GLY A 26 -4.59 2.11 -7.56
CA GLY A 26 -4.65 0.87 -8.33
C GLY A 26 -3.43 -0.02 -8.11
N PRO A 27 -3.44 -1.24 -8.68
CA PRO A 27 -2.34 -2.20 -8.57
C PRO A 27 -1.02 -1.70 -9.20
N ASP A 28 -1.10 -0.73 -10.11
CA ASP A 28 0.03 -0.05 -10.73
C ASP A 28 0.91 0.68 -9.70
N LEU A 29 0.32 1.27 -8.66
CA LEU A 29 1.09 1.93 -7.60
C LEU A 29 1.93 0.93 -6.80
N GLN A 30 1.38 -0.27 -6.53
CA GLN A 30 2.12 -1.33 -5.87
C GLN A 30 3.27 -1.82 -6.76
N ALA A 31 2.99 -2.07 -8.05
CA ALA A 31 4.02 -2.50 -9.00
C ALA A 31 5.18 -1.48 -9.10
N ALA A 32 4.87 -0.18 -9.14
CA ALA A 32 5.89 0.87 -9.15
C ALA A 32 6.70 0.92 -7.85
N ALA A 33 6.06 0.71 -6.69
CA ALA A 33 6.74 0.64 -5.40
C ALA A 33 7.62 -0.61 -5.26
N ASP A 34 7.24 -1.72 -5.89
CA ASP A 34 8.03 -2.96 -5.91
C ASP A 34 9.27 -2.83 -6.82
N GLU A 35 9.17 -2.08 -7.92
CA GLU A 35 10.28 -1.83 -8.85
C GLU A 35 11.36 -0.94 -8.21
N ASP A 36 10.98 0.20 -7.65
CA ASP A 36 11.88 1.07 -6.90
C ASP A 36 11.14 1.77 -5.77
N ARG A 37 11.23 1.17 -4.58
CA ARG A 37 10.55 1.66 -3.39
C ARG A 37 10.99 3.07 -2.99
N LEU A 38 12.28 3.42 -3.13
CA LEU A 38 12.78 4.72 -2.70
C LEU A 38 12.41 5.80 -3.71
N ALA A 39 12.56 5.55 -5.01
CA ALA A 39 12.11 6.49 -6.04
C ALA A 39 10.59 6.69 -5.99
N PHE A 40 9.82 5.64 -5.71
CA PHE A 40 8.37 5.73 -5.52
C PHE A 40 8.02 6.71 -4.40
N TRP A 41 8.60 6.55 -3.21
CA TRP A 41 8.31 7.43 -2.08
C TRP A 41 8.85 8.84 -2.26
N ALA A 42 10.01 9.02 -2.91
CA ALA A 42 10.52 10.34 -3.28
C ALA A 42 9.49 11.11 -4.13
N LYS A 43 8.97 10.46 -5.19
CA LYS A 43 7.94 11.03 -6.07
C LYS A 43 6.64 11.35 -5.34
N GLN A 44 6.23 10.53 -4.37
CA GLN A 44 5.05 10.85 -3.56
C GLN A 44 5.31 12.06 -2.64
N ALA A 45 6.49 12.16 -2.04
CA ALA A 45 6.87 13.26 -1.16
C ALA A 45 6.96 14.60 -1.90
N GLU A 46 7.39 14.60 -3.17
CA GLU A 46 7.43 15.79 -4.04
C GLU A 46 6.05 16.44 -4.28
N ARG A 47 4.95 15.71 -4.03
CA ARG A 47 3.59 16.25 -4.14
C ARG A 47 3.23 17.21 -3.00
N LEU A 48 4.01 17.19 -1.93
CA LEU A 48 3.81 18.03 -0.76
C LEU A 48 4.59 19.33 -0.91
N HIS A 49 4.07 20.40 -0.32
CA HIS A 49 4.84 21.63 -0.22
C HIS A 49 5.90 21.50 0.88
N TRP A 50 7.16 21.63 0.48
CA TRP A 50 8.29 21.68 1.38
C TRP A 50 8.85 23.10 1.43
N HIS A 51 9.15 23.59 2.63
CA HIS A 51 9.86 24.86 2.77
C HIS A 51 11.29 24.78 2.22
N ALA A 52 11.94 23.62 2.34
CA ALA A 52 13.21 23.30 1.72
C ALA A 52 13.17 21.84 1.20
N PRO A 53 13.77 21.53 0.03
CA PRO A 53 13.80 20.16 -0.48
C PRO A 53 14.49 19.18 0.47
N PHE A 54 14.02 17.93 0.52
CA PHE A 54 14.71 16.86 1.23
C PHE A 54 15.92 16.36 0.42
N SER A 55 16.94 15.86 1.10
CA SER A 55 18.14 15.27 0.47
C SER A 55 18.21 13.76 0.57
N GLU A 56 17.44 13.16 1.48
CA GLU A 56 17.42 11.73 1.74
C GLU A 56 15.97 11.26 1.90
N VAL A 57 15.63 10.15 1.25
CA VAL A 57 14.25 9.62 1.21
C VAL A 57 13.93 8.83 2.48
N LEU A 58 14.92 8.08 2.99
CA LEU A 58 14.75 7.16 4.11
C LEU A 58 16.09 6.89 4.77
N ASP A 59 16.17 7.20 6.07
CA ASP A 59 17.30 6.89 6.94
C ASP A 59 16.84 5.91 8.03
N TRP A 60 17.63 4.86 8.28
CA TRP A 60 17.39 3.81 9.28
C TRP A 60 18.47 3.74 10.36
N SER A 61 19.41 4.69 10.38
CA SER A 61 20.56 4.68 11.28
C SER A 61 20.21 4.80 12.77
#